data_AF-A0ABD5DWQ4-F1
#
_entry.id   AF-A0ABD5DWQ4-F1
#
_cell.length_a   1.000
_cell.length_b   1.000
_cell.length_c   1.000
_cell.angle_alpha   90.00
_cell.angle_beta   90.00
_cell.angle_gamma   90.00
#
_symmetry.space_group_name_H-M   'P 1'
#
loop_
_entity.id
_entity.type
_entity.pdbx_description
1 polymer ?
#
loop_
_entity_poly.entity_id
_entity_poly.type
_entity_poly.pdbx_seq_one_letter_code
_entity_poly.pdbx_strand_id
1 'polypeptide(L)' 'FDILKSLRIRSRGINFIACPTCSRQEFDVIGTVNALEQRLEDIITPMDVSIIGCVVNGPGEALVSTLGVTGGNKKSGLYE' A
#
# COMPACT_ATOMS: atom_id res chain seq x y z
N PHE A 1 -2.36 17.24 -10.25
CA PHE A 1 -3.50 16.70 -9.47
C PHE A 1 -3.07 16.27 -8.06
N ASP A 2 -1.77 16.22 -7.82
CA ASP A 2 -1.16 15.59 -6.65
C ASP A 2 -1.47 16.33 -5.35
N ILE A 3 -1.53 17.66 -5.37
CA ILE A 3 -1.89 18.46 -4.18
C ILE A 3 -3.31 18.09 -3.67
N LEU A 4 -4.28 17.93 -4.58
CA LEU A 4 -5.66 17.58 -4.21
C LEU A 4 -5.80 16.11 -3.80
N LYS A 5 -4.97 15.22 -4.37
CA LYS A 5 -4.87 13.80 -3.98
C LYS A 5 -4.29 13.66 -2.57
N SER A 6 -3.19 14.36 -2.27
CA SER A 6 -2.54 14.37 -0.96
C SER A 6 -3.42 14.91 0.17
N LEU A 7 -4.34 15.83 -0.14
CA LEU A 7 -5.30 16.38 0.82
C LEU A 7 -6.61 15.57 0.91
N ARG A 8 -6.73 14.44 0.19
CA ARG A 8 -7.97 13.63 0.09
C ARG A 8 -9.20 14.42 -0.40
N ILE A 9 -9.00 15.54 -1.09
CA ILE A 9 -10.09 16.42 -1.57
C ILE A 9 -10.70 15.86 -2.86
N ARG A 10 -9.89 15.19 -3.69
CA ARG A 10 -10.33 14.43 -4.87
C ARG A 10 -9.37 13.26 -5.10
N SER A 11 -9.87 12.04 -4.94
CA SER A 11 -9.15 10.80 -5.27
C SER A 11 -9.77 10.16 -6.52
N ARG A 12 -8.92 9.81 -7.48
CA ARG A 12 -9.27 8.97 -8.64
C ARG A 12 -8.28 7.82 -8.66
N GLY A 13 -8.81 6.60 -8.72
CA GLY A 13 -8.03 5.38 -8.67
C GLY A 13 -7.44 5.07 -7.30
N ILE A 14 -6.53 4.11 -7.29
CA ILE A 14 -5.97 3.55 -6.06
C ILE A 14 -4.93 4.50 -5.46
N ASN A 15 -5.00 4.66 -4.16
CA ASN A 15 -4.01 5.37 -3.37
C ASN A 15 -3.18 4.36 -2.58
N PHE A 16 -1.94 4.11 -3.03
CA PHE A 16 -1.04 3.18 -2.35
C PHE A 16 -0.35 3.87 -1.17
N ILE A 17 -0.46 3.26 0.01
CA ILE A 17 0.17 3.68 1.26
C ILE A 17 1.24 2.65 1.60
N ALA A 18 2.50 2.96 1.29
CA ALA A 18 3.62 2.05 1.53
C ALA A 18 4.32 2.37 2.86
N CYS A 19 4.79 1.33 3.57
CA CYS A 19 5.66 1.57 4.71
C CYS A 19 7.01 2.14 4.25
N PRO A 20 7.66 3.01 5.04
CA PRO A 20 9.00 3.46 4.74
C PRO A 20 10.00 2.29 4.77
N THR A 21 11.13 2.46 4.07
CA THR A 21 12.23 1.49 4.13
C THR A 21 12.81 1.44 5.54
N CYS A 22 12.85 0.25 6.15
CA CYS A 22 13.46 0.02 7.45
C CYS A 22 14.21 -1.32 7.47
N SER A 23 15.04 -1.56 8.48
CA SER A 23 15.81 -2.81 8.61
C SER A 23 14.96 -4.07 8.81
N ARG A 24 13.67 -3.90 9.12
CA ARG A 24 12.70 -5.00 9.30
C ARG A 24 11.98 -5.35 8.01
N GLN A 25 12.30 -4.69 6.91
CA GLN A 25 11.71 -4.95 5.61
C GLN A 25 12.16 -6.32 5.10
N GLU A 26 11.20 -7.21 4.86
CA GLU A 26 11.46 -8.59 4.44
C GLU A 26 11.35 -8.81 2.91
N PHE A 27 10.87 -7.81 2.17
CA PHE A 27 10.76 -7.83 0.70
C PHE A 27 10.84 -6.42 0.11
N ASP A 28 11.06 -6.29 -1.19
CA ASP A 28 11.12 -4.98 -1.86
C ASP A 28 9.72 -4.32 -1.98
N VAL A 29 9.39 -3.46 -1.02
CA VAL A 29 8.12 -2.72 -0.97
C VAL A 29 8.03 -1.72 -2.11
N ILE A 30 9.11 -0.96 -2.39
CA ILE A 30 9.10 0.11 -3.39
C ILE A 30 8.94 -0.49 -4.79
N GLY A 31 9.71 -1.53 -5.12
CA GLY A 31 9.58 -2.23 -6.40
C GLY A 31 8.18 -2.81 -6.59
N THR A 32 7.59 -3.36 -5.52
CA THR A 32 6.21 -3.89 -5.56
C THR A 32 5.18 -2.78 -5.78
N VAL A 33 5.30 -1.64 -5.11
CA VAL A 33 4.40 -0.49 -5.28
C VAL A 33 4.47 0.04 -6.71
N ASN A 34 5.67 0.25 -7.25
CA ASN A 34 5.84 0.72 -8.63
C ASN A 34 5.20 -0.23 -9.65
N ALA A 35 5.38 -1.54 -9.45
CA ALA A 35 4.77 -2.55 -10.31
C ALA A 35 3.23 -2.58 -10.19
N LEU A 36 2.68 -2.30 -9.00
CA LEU A 36 1.25 -2.23 -8.76
C LEU A 36 0.64 -0.96 -9.34
N GLU A 37 1.30 0.19 -9.21
CA GLU A 37 0.89 1.44 -9.85
C GLU A 37 0.73 1.24 -11.35
N GLN A 38 1.76 0.69 -12.01
CA GLN A 38 1.72 0.45 -13.45
C GLN A 38 0.64 -0.56 -13.89
N ARG A 39 0.36 -1.57 -13.05
CA ARG A 39 -0.62 -2.62 -13.37
C ARG A 39 -2.08 -2.23 -13.08
N LEU A 40 -2.30 -1.24 -12.23
CA LEU A 40 -3.62 -0.85 -11.72
C LEU A 40 -3.96 0.61 -12.08
N GLU A 41 -3.21 1.20 -13.01
CA GLU A 41 -3.42 2.55 -13.57
C GLU A 41 -4.81 2.75 -14.21
N ASP A 42 -5.45 1.67 -14.67
CA ASP A 42 -6.78 1.65 -15.30
C ASP A 42 -7.93 1.69 -14.29
N ILE A 43 -7.66 1.40 -13.02
CA ILE A 43 -8.67 1.42 -11.97
C ILE A 43 -8.97 2.87 -11.58
N ILE A 44 -10.23 3.28 -11.76
CA ILE A 44 -10.71 4.63 -11.41
C ILE A 44 -11.41 4.68 -10.04
N THR A 45 -11.75 3.52 -9.47
CA THR A 45 -12.42 3.41 -8.17
C THR A 45 -11.49 3.94 -7.07
N PRO A 46 -11.94 4.91 -6.27
CA PRO A 46 -11.14 5.43 -5.17
C PRO A 46 -11.07 4.41 -4.03
N MET A 47 -9.87 3.94 -3.70
CA MET A 47 -9.61 3.07 -2.54
C MET A 47 -8.21 3.29 -1.99
N ASP A 48 -8.06 3.16 -0.67
CA ASP A 48 -6.76 3.21 0.00
C ASP A 48 -6.24 1.78 0.14
N VAL A 49 -5.05 1.49 -0.43
CA VAL A 49 -4.41 0.18 -0.35
C VAL A 49 -3.08 0.33 0.37
N SER A 50 -2.87 -0.38 1.48
CA SER A 50 -1.61 -0.35 2.21
C SER A 50 -0.72 -1.55 1.90
N ILE A 51 0.59 -1.31 1.78
CA ILE A 51 1.60 -2.33 1.46
C ILE A 51 2.72 -2.23 2.50
N ILE A 52 2.78 -3.19 3.42
CA ILE A 52 3.67 -3.16 4.57
C ILE A 52 4.74 -4.24 4.50
N GLY A 53 5.99 -3.82 4.60
CA GLY A 53 7.22 -4.60 4.46
C GLY A 53 7.55 -5.58 5.58
N CYS A 54 6.79 -5.56 6.68
CA CYS A 54 7.06 -6.38 7.85
C CYS A 54 5.76 -6.84 8.53
N VAL A 55 5.82 -8.00 9.19
CA VAL A 55 4.69 -8.55 9.95
C VAL A 55 4.52 -7.92 11.33
N VAL A 56 5.50 -7.13 11.79
CA VAL A 56 5.50 -6.58 13.16
C VAL A 56 4.51 -5.42 13.29
N ASN A 57 4.68 -4.38 12.47
CA ASN A 57 3.75 -3.25 12.42
C ASN A 57 2.68 -3.42 11.35
N GLY A 58 2.87 -4.38 10.43
CA GLY A 58 1.98 -4.67 9.32
C GLY A 58 0.50 -4.74 9.69
N PRO A 59 0.08 -5.56 10.66
CA PRO A 59 -1.35 -5.73 10.96
C PRO A 59 -2.03 -4.43 11.41
N GLY A 60 -1.37 -3.62 12.24
CA GLY A 60 -1.94 -2.36 12.72
C GLY A 60 -2.03 -1.31 11.62
N GLU A 61 -1.00 -1.20 10.78
CA GLU A 61 -0.97 -0.26 9.65
C GLU A 61 -1.94 -0.68 8.53
N ALA A 62 -2.14 -1.98 8.33
CA ALA A 62 -3.04 -2.55 7.32
C ALA A 62 -4.53 -2.28 7.58
N LEU A 63 -4.95 -2.29 8.85
CA LEU A 63 -6.34 -2.11 9.27
C LEU A 63 -6.89 -0.68 9.07
N VAL A 64 -6.03 0.30 8.79
CA VAL A 64 -6.44 1.70 8.58
C VAL A 64 -6.83 1.96 7.11
N SER A 65 -6.49 1.04 6.21
CA SER A 65 -6.77 1.13 4.77
C SER A 65 -7.96 0.28 4.36
N THR A 66 -8.50 0.51 3.16
CA THR A 66 -9.58 -0.32 2.59
C THR A 66 -9.11 -1.75 2.30
N LEU A 67 -7.83 -1.90 1.93
CA LEU A 67 -7.21 -3.19 1.75
C LEU A 67 -5.74 -3.08 2.17
N GLY A 68 -5.29 -3.93 3.07
CA GLY A 68 -3.92 -3.96 3.54
C GLY A 68 -3.23 -5.28 3.22
N VAL A 69 -2.04 -5.20 2.66
CA VAL A 69 -1.17 -6.36 2.43
C VAL A 69 0.06 -6.21 3.31
N THR A 70 0.30 -7.19 4.16
CA THR A 70 1.53 -7.30 4.95
C THR A 70 2.36 -8.43 4.37
N GLY A 71 3.61 -8.15 4.02
CA GLY A 71 4.51 -9.14 3.46
C GLY A 71 5.66 -9.46 4.42
N GLY A 72 5.90 -10.75 4.58
CA GLY A 72 7.12 -11.33 5.12
C GLY A 72 7.76 -12.24 4.05
N ASN A 73 9.02 -12.60 4.24
CA ASN A 73 9.89 -13.28 3.27
C ASN A 73 9.24 -14.50 2.58
N LYS A 74 8.35 -15.22 3.27
CA LYS A 74 7.63 -16.39 2.74
C LYS A 74 6.12 -16.41 3.01
N LYS A 75 5.56 -15.34 3.57
CA LYS A 75 4.15 -15.29 3.97
C LYS A 75 3.62 -13.90 3.76
N SER A 76 2.37 -13.79 3.32
CA SER A 76 1.65 -12.53 3.29
C SER A 76 0.35 -12.65 4.07
N GLY A 77 -0.05 -11.55 4.71
CA GLY A 77 -1.37 -11.35 5.28
C GLY A 77 -2.15 -10.36 4.43
N LEU A 78 -3.42 -10.66 4.19
CA LEU A 78 -4.37 -9.75 3.56
C LEU A 78 -5.41 -9.34 4.60
N TYR A 79 -5.68 -8.04 4.67
CA TYR A 79 -6.58 -7.40 5.63
C TYR A 79 -7.56 -6.53 4.85
N GLU A 80 -8.84 -6.62 5.18
CA GLU A 80 -9.95 -5.78 4.66
C GLU A 80 -10.60 -5.02 5.81
#